data_AF-A0A7W8KHU4-F1
#
_entry.id   AF-A0A7W8KHU4-F1
#
_cell.length_a   1.000
_cell.length_b   1.000
_cell.length_c   1.000
_cell.angle_alpha   90.00
_cell.angle_beta   90.00
_cell.angle_gamma   90.00
#
_symmetry.space_group_name_H-M   'P 1'
#
loop_
_entity.id
_entity.type
_entity.pdbx_description
1 polymer ?
#
loop_
_entity_poly.entity_id
_entity_poly.type
_entity_poly.pdbx_seq_one_letter_code
_entity_poly.pdbx_strand_id
1 'polypeptide(L)'
;MSRPDFFWAVGIENTVNPALGWDQYAWTAHRERWEDDLRLAAGVGVTHLRYGLPWPDLHPAPGTFDWTWADRVVALLRDLDLEPIWDLLHFGTPAWLPGGLRDPGYPAAVTAYARAFCERYPDITRITPFNEPYIWSFFSGGNGTWPPHGQGVQEFARSLWPVLTGLRESIQAIRAANPRAEIWLNDGADRFRATAPELTPLAAELTEWRYVAFDVLCGRLEPHTALYAALAEVAGPGALEAVLGEPTPPDVIGLDYYPGSEHVILPPEAPAHPGDWGRRGDYHLYPDPQPPGLARTLLEYHARYGLPLYVAETSTDTQREAWLRWLGSEILSARRQGAAVLGATWWPLFDHVDWHTGLTRLEGQVCPSGLYHLTPAIHDRQPDPVLPFFREFIRQPLVPASEPAPVPQDALPFLSRADAPRSSS
;
A
#
# COMPACT_ATOMS: atom_id res chain seq x y z
N MET A 1 -29.90 5.08 5.39
CA MET A 1 -28.95 6.14 5.80
C MET A 1 -27.94 6.26 4.68
N SER A 2 -27.80 7.44 4.06
CA SER A 2 -26.85 7.65 2.97
C SER A 2 -25.43 7.49 3.49
N ARG A 3 -24.59 6.68 2.82
CA ARG A 3 -23.14 6.66 3.05
C ARG A 3 -22.63 8.10 3.00
N PRO A 4 -21.66 8.52 3.86
CA PRO A 4 -21.04 9.84 3.70
C PRO A 4 -20.48 9.96 2.27
N ASP A 5 -20.68 11.12 1.64
CA ASP A 5 -20.28 11.35 0.23
C ASP A 5 -18.77 11.16 0.00
N PHE A 6 -17.96 11.34 1.05
CA PHE A 6 -16.51 11.14 1.08
C PHE A 6 -16.03 11.00 2.54
N PHE A 7 -15.01 10.18 2.81
CA PHE A 7 -14.39 10.08 4.15
C PHE A 7 -12.89 10.40 4.13
N TRP A 8 -12.41 10.93 5.25
CA TRP A 8 -10.98 11.02 5.54
C TRP A 8 -10.60 9.97 6.59
N ALA A 9 -9.45 9.35 6.40
CA ALA A 9 -8.85 8.39 7.32
C ALA A 9 -7.41 8.79 7.66
N VAL A 10 -6.90 8.22 8.75
CA VAL A 10 -5.46 8.06 8.98
C VAL A 10 -5.14 6.57 8.96
N GLY A 11 -3.87 6.21 8.80
CA GLY A 11 -3.45 4.83 9.00
C GLY A 11 -2.17 4.71 9.80
N ILE A 12 -1.86 3.52 10.28
CA ILE A 12 -0.66 3.26 11.10
C ILE A 12 0.19 2.24 10.35
N GLU A 13 1.44 2.63 10.07
CA GLU A 13 2.41 1.75 9.44
C GLU A 13 2.58 0.45 10.22
N ASN A 14 2.30 -0.68 9.57
CA ASN A 14 2.15 -1.99 10.22
C ASN A 14 2.90 -3.12 9.51
N THR A 15 3.95 -2.78 8.76
CA THR A 15 4.84 -3.78 8.16
C THR A 15 5.56 -4.61 9.22
N VAL A 16 5.30 -5.92 9.22
CA VAL A 16 5.95 -6.90 10.09
C VAL A 16 6.36 -8.11 9.28
N ASN A 17 7.67 -8.33 9.13
CA ASN A 17 8.25 -9.46 8.42
C ASN A 17 9.41 -10.07 9.21
N PRO A 18 9.15 -11.09 10.05
CA PRO A 18 10.17 -11.69 10.90
C PRO A 18 11.35 -12.28 10.11
N ALA A 19 11.12 -12.80 8.91
CA ALA A 19 12.17 -13.38 8.08
C ALA A 19 13.21 -12.33 7.62
N LEU A 20 12.79 -11.07 7.50
CA LEU A 20 13.63 -9.93 7.13
C LEU A 20 13.97 -9.03 8.32
N GLY A 21 13.53 -9.40 9.52
CA GLY A 21 13.71 -8.62 10.74
C GLY A 21 12.88 -7.33 10.78
N TRP A 22 11.87 -7.19 9.94
CA TRP A 22 11.03 -5.99 9.90
C TRP A 22 9.96 -6.02 10.98
N ASP A 23 9.85 -4.95 11.75
CA ASP A 23 8.79 -4.80 12.75
C ASP A 23 8.52 -3.31 13.04
N GLN A 24 7.70 -2.68 12.19
CA GLN A 24 7.33 -1.27 12.37
C GLN A 24 6.61 -1.03 13.69
N TYR A 25 5.91 -2.03 14.24
CA TYR A 25 5.25 -1.89 15.53
C TYR A 25 6.25 -1.81 16.69
N ALA A 26 7.27 -2.65 16.68
CA ALA A 26 8.35 -2.57 17.67
C ALA A 26 9.20 -1.30 17.45
N TRP A 27 9.57 -1.01 16.20
CA TRP A 27 10.44 0.12 15.86
C TRP A 27 9.83 1.48 16.13
N THR A 28 8.50 1.59 16.19
CA THR A 28 7.78 2.84 16.54
C THR A 28 7.27 2.84 17.98
N ALA A 29 7.58 1.80 18.77
CA ALA A 29 7.03 1.53 20.10
C ALA A 29 5.49 1.43 20.14
N HIS A 30 4.86 1.11 19.01
CA HIS A 30 3.41 0.94 18.93
C HIS A 30 2.94 -0.27 19.72
N ARG A 31 3.73 -1.35 19.84
CA ARG A 31 3.38 -2.54 20.63
C ARG A 31 3.06 -2.20 22.09
N GLU A 32 3.82 -1.27 22.68
CA GLU A 32 3.63 -0.80 24.05
C GLU A 32 2.62 0.33 24.15
N ARG A 33 2.50 1.15 23.09
CA ARG A 33 1.72 2.39 23.08
C ARG A 33 0.40 2.33 22.32
N TRP A 34 -0.01 1.14 21.85
CA TRP A 34 -1.14 0.98 20.93
C TRP A 34 -2.42 1.68 21.44
N GLU A 35 -2.72 1.60 22.74
CA GLU A 35 -3.92 2.27 23.28
C GLU A 35 -3.87 3.79 23.12
N ASP A 36 -2.72 4.39 23.42
CA ASP A 36 -2.53 5.83 23.30
C ASP A 36 -2.53 6.27 21.84
N ASP A 37 -1.93 5.47 20.96
CA ASP A 37 -1.90 5.73 19.52
C ASP A 37 -3.30 5.65 18.88
N LEU A 38 -4.14 4.69 19.31
CA LEU A 38 -5.52 4.61 18.84
C LEU A 38 -6.38 5.77 19.37
N ARG A 39 -6.19 6.18 20.63
CA ARG A 39 -6.81 7.40 21.16
C ARG A 39 -6.33 8.66 20.43
N LEU A 40 -5.05 8.67 20.03
CA LEU A 40 -4.46 9.76 19.24
C LEU A 40 -5.11 9.84 17.85
N ALA A 41 -5.30 8.70 17.18
CA ALA A 41 -5.99 8.58 15.91
C ALA A 41 -7.42 9.15 15.99
N ALA A 42 -8.21 8.70 16.99
CA ALA A 42 -9.55 9.23 17.25
C ALA A 42 -9.52 10.75 17.51
N GLY A 43 -8.50 11.23 18.23
CA GLY A 43 -8.27 12.66 18.51
C GLY A 43 -7.89 13.51 17.28
N VAL A 44 -7.55 12.91 16.13
CA VAL A 44 -7.36 13.65 14.88
C VAL A 44 -8.69 14.17 14.33
N GLY A 45 -9.81 13.50 14.63
CA GLY A 45 -11.14 13.88 14.12
C GLY A 45 -11.49 13.28 12.75
N VAL A 46 -10.78 12.22 12.35
CA VAL A 46 -11.20 11.33 11.25
C VAL A 46 -12.29 10.37 11.74
N THR A 47 -13.03 9.79 10.81
CA THR A 47 -14.06 8.77 11.11
C THR A 47 -13.57 7.35 10.84
N HIS A 48 -12.46 7.20 10.10
CA HIS A 48 -11.93 5.92 9.69
C HIS A 48 -10.46 5.79 10.03
N LEU A 49 -10.03 4.57 10.30
CA LEU A 49 -8.64 4.20 10.52
C LEU A 49 -8.29 3.02 9.63
N ARG A 50 -7.25 3.15 8.80
CA ARG A 50 -6.65 1.99 8.15
C ARG A 50 -5.64 1.36 9.11
N TYR A 51 -5.89 0.12 9.52
CA TYR A 51 -5.14 -0.52 10.59
C TYR A 51 -5.00 -2.01 10.32
N GLY A 52 -3.80 -2.54 10.41
CA GLY A 52 -3.60 -3.98 10.30
C GLY A 52 -3.31 -4.66 11.61
N LEU A 53 -3.44 -5.99 11.59
CA LEU A 53 -2.95 -6.84 12.66
C LEU A 53 -1.76 -7.63 12.10
N PRO A 54 -0.65 -7.74 12.84
CA PRO A 54 0.56 -8.37 12.35
C PRO A 54 0.31 -9.88 12.26
N TRP A 55 -0.03 -10.34 11.06
CA TRP A 55 -0.29 -11.75 10.77
C TRP A 55 0.76 -12.71 11.37
N PRO A 56 2.07 -12.41 11.32
CA PRO A 56 3.08 -13.27 11.93
C PRO A 56 2.91 -13.49 13.45
N ASP A 57 2.40 -12.50 14.17
CA ASP A 57 2.17 -12.61 15.62
C ASP A 57 0.86 -13.33 15.93
N LEU A 58 -0.17 -13.09 15.11
CA LEU A 58 -1.50 -13.66 15.30
C LEU A 58 -1.59 -15.13 14.88
N HIS A 59 -0.70 -15.59 14.00
CA HIS A 59 -0.66 -16.97 13.52
C HIS A 59 0.70 -17.62 13.86
N PRO A 60 1.03 -17.85 15.16
CA PRO A 60 2.36 -18.26 15.61
C PRO A 60 2.78 -19.67 15.17
N ALA A 61 1.82 -20.54 14.86
CA ALA A 61 2.06 -21.89 14.35
C ALA A 61 0.89 -22.34 13.46
N PRO A 62 1.08 -23.30 12.53
CA PRO A 62 0.01 -23.77 11.66
C PRO A 62 -1.26 -24.15 12.43
N GLY A 63 -2.38 -23.51 12.08
CA GLY A 63 -3.70 -23.77 12.69
C GLY A 63 -3.86 -23.27 14.12
N THR A 64 -2.88 -22.54 14.65
CA THR A 64 -2.91 -21.94 15.99
C THR A 64 -2.95 -20.43 15.87
N PHE A 65 -3.98 -19.81 16.43
CA PHE A 65 -4.14 -18.36 16.41
C PHE A 65 -4.10 -17.76 17.81
N ASP A 66 -3.38 -16.65 17.98
CA ASP A 66 -3.39 -15.85 19.20
C ASP A 66 -4.12 -14.52 18.95
N TRP A 67 -5.34 -14.42 19.50
CA TRP A 67 -6.18 -13.23 19.39
C TRP A 67 -6.06 -12.28 20.58
N THR A 68 -5.22 -12.58 21.58
CA THR A 68 -5.20 -11.89 22.88
C THR A 68 -4.99 -10.38 22.76
N TRP A 69 -4.08 -9.95 21.88
CA TRP A 69 -3.86 -8.53 21.61
C TRP A 69 -4.93 -7.95 20.68
N ALA A 70 -5.25 -8.65 19.59
CA ALA A 70 -6.25 -8.23 18.61
C ALA A 70 -7.65 -8.00 19.23
N ASP A 71 -8.09 -8.86 20.15
CA ASP A 71 -9.36 -8.72 20.86
C ASP A 71 -9.44 -7.39 21.63
N ARG A 72 -8.33 -6.96 22.24
CA ARG A 72 -8.24 -5.68 22.97
C ARG A 72 -8.24 -4.48 22.02
N VAL A 73 -7.52 -4.58 20.89
CA VAL A 73 -7.52 -3.57 19.83
C VAL A 73 -8.93 -3.37 19.29
N VAL A 74 -9.60 -4.44 18.88
CA VAL A 74 -10.96 -4.40 18.32
C VAL A 74 -11.95 -3.82 19.34
N ALA A 75 -11.84 -4.21 20.62
CA ALA A 75 -12.67 -3.64 21.68
C ALA A 75 -12.45 -2.13 21.82
N LEU A 76 -11.20 -1.66 21.86
CA LEU A 76 -10.92 -0.23 22.00
C LEU A 76 -11.38 0.59 20.79
N LEU A 77 -11.21 0.09 19.57
CA LEU A 77 -11.68 0.79 18.37
C LEU A 77 -13.21 0.97 18.36
N ARG A 78 -13.96 -0.03 18.85
CA ARG A 78 -15.41 0.08 19.04
C ARG A 78 -15.76 1.16 20.07
N ASP A 79 -15.04 1.21 21.19
CA ASP A 79 -15.27 2.23 22.24
C ASP A 79 -14.94 3.65 21.75
N LEU A 80 -14.03 3.79 20.78
CA LEU A 80 -13.62 5.07 20.20
C LEU A 80 -14.52 5.53 19.04
N ASP A 81 -15.49 4.73 18.60
CA ASP A 81 -16.33 4.99 17.41
C ASP A 81 -15.49 5.29 16.14
N LEU A 82 -14.36 4.61 16.01
CA LEU A 82 -13.43 4.76 14.89
C LEU A 82 -13.55 3.55 13.99
N GLU A 83 -14.07 3.74 12.76
CA GLU A 83 -14.36 2.66 11.82
C GLU A 83 -13.07 2.13 11.16
N PRO A 84 -12.65 0.89 11.44
CA PRO A 84 -11.44 0.35 10.85
C PRO A 84 -11.63 -0.17 9.42
N ILE A 85 -10.63 0.05 8.57
CA ILE A 85 -10.37 -0.72 7.36
C ILE A 85 -9.21 -1.66 7.71
N TRP A 86 -9.48 -2.97 7.78
CA TRP A 86 -8.53 -3.92 8.36
C TRP A 86 -7.57 -4.50 7.34
N ASP A 87 -6.28 -4.22 7.54
CA ASP A 87 -5.21 -4.85 6.76
C ASP A 87 -4.82 -6.18 7.39
N LEU A 88 -5.19 -7.28 6.73
CA LEU A 88 -4.87 -8.62 7.24
C LEU A 88 -3.39 -8.96 7.05
N LEU A 89 -2.83 -8.56 5.92
CA LEU A 89 -1.44 -8.80 5.58
C LEU A 89 -0.85 -7.51 5.02
N HIS A 90 0.13 -6.94 5.73
CA HIS A 90 0.88 -5.77 5.30
C HIS A 90 2.35 -6.13 5.21
N PHE A 91 2.66 -6.87 4.15
CA PHE A 91 3.91 -7.61 3.96
C PHE A 91 4.23 -8.61 5.09
N GLY A 92 5.21 -9.47 4.81
CA GLY A 92 5.69 -10.46 5.75
C GLY A 92 4.76 -11.65 5.97
N THR A 93 5.38 -12.77 6.36
CA THR A 93 4.69 -14.02 6.65
C THR A 93 5.09 -14.51 8.03
N PRO A 94 4.28 -15.35 8.69
CA PRO A 94 4.68 -16.06 9.89
C PRO A 94 6.04 -16.76 9.73
N ALA A 95 6.83 -16.79 10.81
CA ALA A 95 8.20 -17.32 10.79
C ALA A 95 8.28 -18.82 10.43
N TRP A 96 7.18 -19.56 10.58
CA TRP A 96 7.09 -20.97 10.19
C TRP A 96 6.84 -21.18 8.68
N LEU A 97 6.72 -20.11 7.89
CA LEU A 97 6.77 -20.11 6.42
C LEU A 97 8.13 -19.58 5.95
N PRO A 98 9.21 -20.40 6.01
CA PRO A 98 10.56 -19.93 5.69
C PRO A 98 10.74 -19.48 4.24
N GLY A 99 9.87 -19.90 3.31
CA GLY A 99 9.88 -19.44 1.92
C GLY A 99 9.22 -18.09 1.69
N GLY A 100 8.63 -17.46 2.72
CA GLY A 100 7.86 -16.24 2.58
C GLY A 100 6.70 -16.41 1.60
N LEU A 101 6.54 -15.46 0.67
CA LEU A 101 5.56 -15.55 -0.41
C LEU A 101 5.80 -16.74 -1.36
N ARG A 102 7.04 -17.25 -1.47
CA ARG A 102 7.38 -18.42 -2.30
C ARG A 102 7.24 -19.74 -1.53
N ASP A 103 6.82 -19.70 -0.27
CA ASP A 103 6.54 -20.91 0.48
C ASP A 103 5.32 -21.63 -0.12
N PRO A 104 5.40 -22.92 -0.45
CA PRO A 104 4.24 -23.67 -0.95
C PRO A 104 3.03 -23.66 0.01
N GLY A 105 3.29 -23.47 1.32
CA GLY A 105 2.25 -23.36 2.34
C GLY A 105 1.62 -21.96 2.45
N TYR A 106 2.21 -20.93 1.83
CA TYR A 106 1.73 -19.54 1.96
C TYR A 106 0.26 -19.36 1.57
N PRO A 107 -0.23 -19.83 0.39
CA PRO A 107 -1.63 -19.60 0.00
C PRO A 107 -2.63 -20.21 1.00
N ALA A 108 -2.39 -21.46 1.42
CA ALA A 108 -3.25 -22.12 2.39
C ALA A 108 -3.22 -21.42 3.77
N ALA A 109 -2.04 -20.93 4.19
CA ALA A 109 -1.85 -20.26 5.46
C ALA A 109 -2.56 -18.91 5.55
N VAL A 110 -2.44 -18.07 4.51
CA VAL A 110 -3.10 -16.76 4.47
C VAL A 110 -4.62 -16.92 4.38
N THR A 111 -5.10 -17.90 3.60
CA THR A 111 -6.52 -18.24 3.50
C THR A 111 -7.10 -18.69 4.83
N ALA A 112 -6.39 -19.56 5.56
CA ALA A 112 -6.82 -20.02 6.88
C ALA A 112 -6.90 -18.87 7.89
N TYR A 113 -5.93 -17.96 7.86
CA TYR A 113 -5.92 -16.78 8.71
C TYR A 113 -7.07 -15.81 8.37
N ALA A 114 -7.28 -15.50 7.09
CA ALA A 114 -8.35 -14.61 6.66
C ALA A 114 -9.74 -15.14 7.05
N ARG A 115 -9.95 -16.46 6.93
CA ARG A 115 -11.15 -17.14 7.43
C ARG A 115 -11.29 -16.99 8.93
N ALA A 116 -10.25 -17.35 9.69
CA ALA A 116 -10.29 -17.34 11.15
C ALA A 116 -10.53 -15.92 11.71
N PHE A 117 -9.97 -14.89 11.07
CA PHE A 117 -10.24 -13.49 11.40
C PHE A 117 -11.73 -13.16 11.23
N CYS A 118 -12.34 -13.51 10.10
CA CYS A 118 -13.76 -13.23 9.84
C CYS A 118 -14.70 -14.00 10.77
N GLU A 119 -14.36 -15.25 11.10
CA GLU A 119 -15.12 -16.07 12.05
C GLU A 119 -15.03 -15.50 13.48
N ARG A 120 -13.86 -14.95 13.85
CA ARG A 120 -13.62 -14.33 15.17
C ARG A 120 -14.36 -13.01 15.33
N TYR A 121 -14.43 -12.21 14.26
CA TYR A 121 -14.98 -10.86 14.25
C TYR A 121 -16.07 -10.68 13.16
N PRO A 122 -17.24 -11.32 13.31
CA PRO A 122 -18.26 -11.35 12.27
C PRO A 122 -18.93 -9.99 12.01
N ASP A 123 -18.71 -9.00 12.87
CA ASP A 123 -19.20 -7.63 12.75
C ASP A 123 -18.32 -6.74 11.85
N ILE A 124 -17.04 -7.08 11.68
CA ILE A 124 -16.09 -6.36 10.83
C ILE A 124 -16.43 -6.58 9.35
N THR A 125 -16.62 -5.50 8.59
CA THR A 125 -17.04 -5.59 7.19
C THR A 125 -16.08 -4.97 6.19
N ARG A 126 -15.07 -4.19 6.58
CA ARG A 126 -14.11 -3.60 5.62
C ARG A 126 -12.74 -4.24 5.80
N ILE A 127 -12.33 -5.00 4.80
CA ILE A 127 -11.15 -5.85 4.90
C ILE A 127 -10.28 -5.64 3.66
N THR A 128 -9.02 -5.32 3.90
CA THR A 128 -7.92 -5.39 2.96
C THR A 128 -7.22 -6.73 3.16
N PRO A 129 -7.42 -7.74 2.29
CA PRO A 129 -6.85 -9.06 2.52
C PRO A 129 -5.31 -9.06 2.40
N PHE A 130 -4.77 -8.14 1.60
CA PHE A 130 -3.35 -8.04 1.29
C PHE A 130 -3.04 -6.60 0.84
N ASN A 131 -2.07 -5.96 1.49
CA ASN A 131 -1.51 -4.66 1.07
C ASN A 131 -0.53 -4.82 -0.10
N GLU A 132 -0.75 -4.08 -1.18
CA GLU A 132 0.13 -3.99 -2.34
C GLU A 132 0.67 -5.34 -2.90
N PRO A 133 -0.21 -6.23 -3.41
CA PRO A 133 0.19 -7.45 -4.10
C PRO A 133 1.24 -7.23 -5.22
N TYR A 134 1.08 -6.16 -6.01
CA TYR A 134 2.02 -5.79 -7.06
C TYR A 134 3.34 -5.32 -6.46
N ILE A 135 3.37 -4.39 -5.50
CA ILE A 135 4.64 -3.89 -4.94
C ILE A 135 5.45 -5.01 -4.30
N TRP A 136 4.84 -5.86 -3.48
CA TRP A 136 5.60 -6.96 -2.85
C TRP A 136 6.19 -7.90 -3.92
N SER A 137 5.43 -8.22 -4.96
CA SER A 137 5.89 -9.07 -6.05
C SER A 137 6.94 -8.39 -6.92
N PHE A 138 6.77 -7.10 -7.21
CA PHE A 138 7.68 -6.28 -8.01
C PHE A 138 9.02 -6.09 -7.30
N PHE A 139 9.02 -5.80 -6.01
CA PHE A 139 10.25 -5.70 -5.22
C PHE A 139 10.95 -7.05 -5.07
N SER A 140 10.21 -8.15 -4.98
CA SER A 140 10.82 -9.48 -4.80
C SER A 140 11.32 -10.12 -6.09
N GLY A 141 10.67 -9.83 -7.23
CA GLY A 141 10.91 -10.52 -8.50
C GLY A 141 10.98 -9.63 -9.75
N GLY A 142 10.52 -8.38 -9.68
CA GLY A 142 10.54 -7.45 -10.81
C GLY A 142 11.84 -6.64 -10.89
N ASN A 143 12.14 -5.87 -9.84
CA ASN A 143 13.34 -5.03 -9.76
C ASN A 143 14.38 -5.56 -8.74
N GLY A 144 14.04 -6.57 -7.94
CA GLY A 144 14.95 -7.24 -7.00
C GLY A 144 15.29 -6.45 -5.74
N THR A 145 14.54 -5.42 -5.37
CA THR A 145 14.72 -4.68 -4.10
C THR A 145 14.71 -5.62 -2.88
N TRP A 146 13.72 -6.51 -2.77
CA TRP A 146 13.54 -7.45 -1.67
C TRP A 146 13.94 -8.88 -2.04
N PRO A 147 14.28 -9.73 -1.05
CA PRO A 147 14.51 -11.15 -1.31
C PRO A 147 13.30 -11.82 -1.99
N PRO A 148 13.53 -12.76 -2.91
CA PRO A 148 14.81 -13.37 -3.27
C PRO A 148 15.62 -12.60 -4.32
N HIS A 149 15.35 -11.31 -4.53
CA HIS A 149 16.07 -10.42 -5.45
C HIS A 149 15.98 -10.86 -6.92
N GLY A 150 14.85 -11.47 -7.30
CA GLY A 150 14.58 -11.81 -8.68
C GLY A 150 14.38 -10.55 -9.54
N GLN A 151 14.66 -10.67 -10.84
CA GLN A 151 14.58 -9.55 -11.77
C GLN A 151 13.90 -9.97 -13.08
N GLY A 152 13.08 -9.06 -13.62
CA GLY A 152 12.39 -9.25 -14.89
C GLY A 152 11.10 -10.06 -14.79
N VAL A 153 10.40 -10.16 -15.92
CA VAL A 153 9.01 -10.65 -15.99
C VAL A 153 8.84 -12.07 -15.42
N GLN A 154 9.81 -12.97 -15.61
CA GLN A 154 9.70 -14.35 -15.15
C GLN A 154 9.80 -14.47 -13.62
N GLU A 155 10.73 -13.75 -12.99
CA GLU A 155 10.87 -13.73 -11.53
C GLU A 155 9.73 -12.95 -10.87
N PHE A 156 9.23 -11.91 -11.55
CA PHE A 156 8.02 -11.21 -11.13
C PHE A 156 6.83 -12.17 -11.10
N ALA A 157 6.58 -12.92 -12.18
CA ALA A 157 5.53 -13.94 -12.23
C ALA A 157 5.69 -15.03 -11.17
N ARG A 158 6.93 -15.51 -10.91
CA ARG A 158 7.23 -16.49 -9.84
C ARG A 158 6.89 -15.98 -8.44
N SER A 159 7.00 -14.67 -8.21
CA SER A 159 6.66 -14.06 -6.94
C SER A 159 5.16 -13.74 -6.85
N LEU A 160 4.59 -13.30 -7.98
CA LEU A 160 3.21 -12.86 -8.06
C LEU A 160 2.21 -14.02 -8.02
N TRP A 161 2.51 -15.17 -8.65
CA TRP A 161 1.54 -16.26 -8.74
C TRP A 161 1.05 -16.78 -7.37
N PRO A 162 1.92 -17.13 -6.39
CA PRO A 162 1.47 -17.51 -5.06
C PRO A 162 0.66 -16.41 -4.35
N VAL A 163 1.05 -15.14 -4.54
CA VAL A 163 0.34 -13.97 -3.99
C VAL A 163 -1.08 -13.91 -4.54
N LEU A 164 -1.26 -14.03 -5.86
CA LEU A 164 -2.57 -14.06 -6.51
C LEU A 164 -3.43 -15.24 -6.06
N THR A 165 -2.84 -16.44 -5.94
CA THR A 165 -3.54 -17.63 -5.43
C THR A 165 -4.04 -17.40 -4.01
N GLY A 166 -3.15 -16.99 -3.10
CA GLY A 166 -3.50 -16.74 -1.69
C GLY A 166 -4.51 -15.61 -1.53
N LEU A 167 -4.39 -14.53 -2.30
CA LEU A 167 -5.33 -13.40 -2.29
C LEU A 167 -6.72 -13.82 -2.76
N ARG A 168 -6.81 -14.54 -3.88
CA ARG A 168 -8.06 -15.07 -4.42
C ARG A 168 -8.76 -15.99 -3.41
N GLU A 169 -8.03 -16.97 -2.88
CA GLU A 169 -8.57 -17.93 -1.92
C GLU A 169 -8.98 -17.24 -0.61
N SER A 170 -8.22 -16.23 -0.16
CA SER A 170 -8.56 -15.41 1.00
C SER A 170 -9.86 -14.62 0.77
N ILE A 171 -10.04 -13.99 -0.39
CA ILE A 171 -11.29 -13.29 -0.75
C ILE A 171 -12.49 -14.25 -0.71
N GLN A 172 -12.34 -15.45 -1.28
CA GLN A 172 -13.39 -16.47 -1.26
C GLN A 172 -13.71 -16.93 0.17
N ALA A 173 -12.69 -17.16 0.98
CA ALA A 173 -12.85 -17.59 2.37
C ALA A 173 -13.47 -16.49 3.26
N ILE A 174 -13.06 -15.23 3.07
CA ILE A 174 -13.64 -14.05 3.73
C ILE A 174 -15.14 -13.98 3.42
N ARG A 175 -15.52 -14.00 2.13
CA ARG A 175 -16.93 -13.91 1.71
C ARG A 175 -17.76 -15.10 2.19
N ALA A 176 -17.18 -16.29 2.28
CA ALA A 176 -17.84 -17.47 2.81
C ALA A 176 -18.09 -17.37 4.33
N ALA A 177 -17.11 -16.86 5.09
CA ALA A 177 -17.22 -16.70 6.54
C ALA A 177 -18.08 -15.49 6.95
N ASN A 178 -18.00 -14.40 6.19
CA ASN A 178 -18.76 -13.18 6.41
C ASN A 178 -19.31 -12.62 5.08
N PRO A 179 -20.55 -12.95 4.72
CA PRO A 179 -21.19 -12.46 3.49
C PRO A 179 -21.42 -10.94 3.45
N ARG A 180 -21.22 -10.22 4.57
CA ARG A 180 -21.30 -8.76 4.64
C ARG A 180 -19.95 -8.08 4.44
N ALA A 181 -18.86 -8.83 4.34
CA ALA A 181 -17.54 -8.28 4.12
C ALA A 181 -17.42 -7.67 2.72
N GLU A 182 -16.98 -6.41 2.68
CA GLU A 182 -16.53 -5.68 1.51
C GLU A 182 -14.99 -5.83 1.43
N ILE A 183 -14.50 -6.20 0.25
CA ILE A 183 -13.07 -6.34 -0.05
C ILE A 183 -12.54 -4.99 -0.55
N TRP A 184 -11.69 -4.36 0.25
CA TRP A 184 -11.02 -3.09 -0.04
C TRP A 184 -9.58 -3.41 -0.40
N LEU A 185 -9.28 -3.69 -1.67
CA LEU A 185 -7.94 -4.09 -2.09
C LEU A 185 -7.17 -2.88 -2.62
N ASN A 186 -6.05 -2.55 -1.99
CA ASN A 186 -5.15 -1.50 -2.44
C ASN A 186 -3.88 -2.06 -3.12
N ASP A 187 -3.28 -1.22 -3.96
CA ASP A 187 -1.95 -1.47 -4.50
C ASP A 187 -1.24 -0.15 -4.86
N GLY A 188 0.06 -0.23 -5.10
CA GLY A 188 0.87 0.86 -5.63
C GLY A 188 0.40 1.26 -7.02
N ALA A 189 0.24 2.56 -7.24
CA ALA A 189 -0.29 3.09 -8.50
C ALA A 189 0.79 3.53 -9.50
N ASP A 190 1.95 2.88 -9.47
CA ASP A 190 3.18 3.31 -10.14
C ASP A 190 3.01 3.57 -11.64
N ARG A 191 3.58 4.66 -12.16
CA ARG A 191 3.62 4.93 -13.60
C ARG A 191 5.06 5.10 -14.05
N PHE A 192 5.38 4.60 -15.25
CA PHE A 192 6.71 4.74 -15.82
C PHE A 192 6.63 5.41 -17.19
N ARG A 193 7.50 6.40 -17.44
CA ARG A 193 7.76 6.91 -18.80
C ARG A 193 9.24 6.84 -19.12
N ALA A 194 9.58 6.57 -20.38
CA ALA A 194 10.96 6.52 -20.83
C ALA A 194 11.51 7.92 -21.16
N THR A 195 12.78 8.17 -20.84
CA THR A 195 13.52 9.33 -21.36
C THR A 195 14.23 9.04 -22.67
N ALA A 196 14.37 7.77 -23.04
CA ALA A 196 15.03 7.31 -24.27
C ALA A 196 14.11 6.36 -25.07
N PRO A 197 14.05 6.47 -26.41
CA PRO A 197 13.12 5.68 -27.23
C PRO A 197 13.19 4.16 -27.01
N GLU A 198 14.40 3.62 -26.85
CA GLU A 198 14.68 2.20 -26.61
C GLU A 198 14.10 1.65 -25.31
N LEU A 199 13.85 2.51 -24.33
CA LEU A 199 13.24 2.14 -23.05
C LEU A 199 11.70 2.22 -23.07
N THR A 200 11.10 2.76 -24.13
CA THR A 200 9.64 2.92 -24.23
C THR A 200 8.86 1.60 -24.02
N PRO A 201 9.28 0.46 -24.61
CA PRO A 201 8.60 -0.81 -24.37
C PRO A 201 8.66 -1.25 -22.89
N LEU A 202 9.79 -1.02 -22.23
CA LEU A 202 9.95 -1.35 -20.81
C LEU A 202 9.08 -0.45 -19.92
N ALA A 203 9.04 0.85 -20.18
CA ALA A 203 8.17 1.77 -19.44
C ALA A 203 6.68 1.38 -19.57
N ALA A 204 6.26 0.98 -20.78
CA ALA A 204 4.91 0.49 -21.03
C ALA A 204 4.65 -0.82 -20.26
N GLU A 205 5.57 -1.78 -20.32
CA GLU A 205 5.45 -3.05 -19.59
C GLU A 205 5.34 -2.83 -18.06
N LEU A 206 6.23 -2.04 -17.47
CA LEU A 206 6.21 -1.74 -16.04
C LEU A 206 4.93 -0.99 -15.61
N THR A 207 4.43 -0.09 -16.45
CA THR A 207 3.16 0.61 -16.20
C THR A 207 1.96 -0.33 -16.24
N GLU A 208 1.96 -1.34 -17.11
CA GLU A 208 0.88 -2.34 -17.13
C GLU A 208 0.92 -3.26 -15.91
N TRP A 209 2.10 -3.54 -15.34
CA TRP A 209 2.23 -4.42 -14.18
C TRP A 209 1.47 -3.93 -12.94
N ARG A 210 1.29 -2.62 -12.77
CA ARG A 210 0.50 -2.06 -11.65
C ARG A 210 -0.95 -2.55 -11.63
N TYR A 211 -1.48 -2.95 -12.79
CA TYR A 211 -2.86 -3.41 -12.91
C TYR A 211 -3.03 -4.90 -12.61
N VAL A 212 -1.94 -5.68 -12.56
CA VAL A 212 -2.00 -7.14 -12.69
C VAL A 212 -2.86 -7.82 -11.64
N ALA A 213 -2.80 -7.38 -10.37
CA ALA A 213 -3.59 -7.99 -9.30
C ALA A 213 -5.09 -7.80 -9.57
N PHE A 214 -5.49 -6.59 -9.93
CA PHE A 214 -6.88 -6.26 -10.27
C PHE A 214 -7.33 -6.94 -11.57
N ASP A 215 -6.47 -6.99 -12.58
CA ASP A 215 -6.76 -7.64 -13.85
C ASP A 215 -7.01 -9.14 -13.67
N VAL A 216 -6.17 -9.83 -12.89
CA VAL A 216 -6.38 -11.26 -12.62
C VAL A 216 -7.66 -11.48 -11.82
N LEU A 217 -7.88 -10.71 -10.74
CA LEU A 217 -9.07 -10.84 -9.90
C LEU A 217 -10.37 -10.50 -10.65
N CYS A 218 -10.32 -9.59 -11.62
CA CYS A 218 -11.46 -9.21 -12.45
C CYS A 218 -11.60 -10.04 -13.73
N GLY A 219 -10.70 -10.99 -14.01
CA GLY A 219 -10.71 -11.80 -15.24
C GLY A 219 -10.39 -11.00 -16.51
N ARG A 220 -9.55 -9.98 -16.41
CA ARG A 220 -9.21 -9.00 -17.47
C ARG A 220 -7.77 -9.08 -17.98
N LEU A 221 -6.92 -9.94 -17.41
CA LEU A 221 -5.55 -10.09 -17.88
C LEU A 221 -5.54 -10.61 -19.33
N GLU A 222 -4.83 -9.92 -20.22
CA GLU A 222 -4.88 -10.21 -21.66
C GLU A 222 -3.83 -11.28 -22.09
N PRO A 223 -4.22 -12.30 -22.89
CA PRO A 223 -3.34 -13.42 -23.29
C PRO A 223 -2.09 -13.09 -24.09
N HIS A 224 -1.99 -11.88 -24.64
CA HIS A 224 -0.93 -11.51 -25.57
C HIS A 224 0.25 -10.78 -24.89
N THR A 225 0.19 -10.57 -23.58
CA THR A 225 1.22 -9.88 -22.82
C THR A 225 2.34 -10.86 -22.41
N ALA A 226 3.58 -10.36 -22.29
CA ALA A 226 4.70 -11.15 -21.77
C ALA A 226 4.43 -11.66 -20.34
N LEU A 227 3.73 -10.85 -19.53
CA LEU A 227 3.33 -11.21 -18.19
C LEU A 227 2.33 -12.37 -18.15
N TYR A 228 1.33 -12.39 -19.05
CA TYR A 228 0.42 -13.53 -19.16
C TYR A 228 1.20 -14.82 -19.46
N ALA A 229 2.11 -14.78 -20.44
CA ALA A 229 2.91 -15.96 -20.80
C ALA A 229 3.75 -16.45 -19.62
N ALA A 230 4.40 -15.54 -18.89
CA ALA A 230 5.18 -15.86 -17.69
C ALA A 230 4.32 -16.46 -16.57
N LEU A 231 3.14 -15.87 -16.29
CA LEU A 231 2.20 -16.38 -15.29
C LEU A 231 1.65 -17.76 -15.69
N ALA A 232 1.29 -17.98 -16.95
CA ALA A 232 0.80 -19.27 -17.44
C ALA A 232 1.87 -20.37 -17.31
N GLU A 233 3.14 -20.05 -17.58
CA GLU A 233 4.25 -20.98 -17.37
C GLU A 233 4.41 -21.34 -15.89
N VAL A 234 4.41 -20.35 -14.99
CA VAL A 234 4.55 -20.55 -13.54
C VAL A 234 3.37 -21.31 -12.94
N ALA A 235 2.15 -20.95 -13.35
CA ALA A 235 0.91 -21.56 -12.88
C ALA A 235 0.76 -23.01 -13.32
N GLY A 236 1.34 -23.35 -14.48
CA GLY A 236 1.17 -24.64 -15.13
C GLY A 236 -0.09 -24.71 -15.99
N PRO A 237 -0.28 -25.82 -16.74
CA PRO A 237 -1.27 -25.90 -17.80
C PRO A 237 -2.72 -25.63 -17.31
N GLY A 238 -3.36 -24.61 -17.87
CA GLY A 238 -4.77 -24.29 -17.66
C GLY A 238 -5.10 -23.58 -16.34
N ALA A 239 -4.12 -23.40 -15.45
CA ALA A 239 -4.36 -22.86 -14.11
C ALA A 239 -4.66 -21.35 -14.14
N LEU A 240 -3.94 -20.58 -14.96
CA LEU A 240 -4.21 -19.15 -15.13
C LEU A 240 -5.58 -18.93 -15.79
N GLU A 241 -5.90 -19.71 -16.82
CA GLU A 241 -7.20 -19.66 -17.50
C GLU A 241 -8.36 -19.99 -16.55
N ALA A 242 -8.19 -20.97 -15.67
CA ALA A 242 -9.19 -21.30 -14.64
C ALA A 242 -9.40 -20.14 -13.66
N VAL A 243 -8.32 -19.50 -13.21
CA VAL A 243 -8.40 -18.31 -12.33
C VAL A 243 -9.13 -17.15 -13.03
N LEU A 244 -8.78 -16.85 -14.28
CA LEU A 244 -9.41 -15.78 -15.05
C LEU A 244 -10.88 -16.09 -15.40
N GLY A 245 -11.23 -17.37 -15.57
CA GLY A 245 -12.58 -17.84 -15.86
C GLY A 245 -13.56 -17.75 -14.69
N GLU A 246 -13.07 -17.55 -13.47
CA GLU A 246 -13.89 -17.42 -12.27
C GLU A 246 -13.56 -16.15 -11.48
N PRO A 247 -13.84 -14.93 -11.96
CA PRO A 247 -13.41 -13.69 -11.31
C PRO A 247 -13.79 -13.57 -9.82
N THR A 248 -12.86 -13.03 -9.03
CA THR A 248 -13.04 -12.69 -7.60
C THR A 248 -12.70 -11.21 -7.38
N PRO A 249 -13.48 -10.29 -7.98
CA PRO A 249 -13.15 -8.86 -7.95
C PRO A 249 -13.24 -8.30 -6.52
N PRO A 250 -12.44 -7.26 -6.20
CA PRO A 250 -12.66 -6.48 -5.00
C PRO A 250 -13.97 -5.67 -5.10
N ASP A 251 -14.44 -5.17 -3.96
CA ASP A 251 -15.61 -4.28 -3.90
C ASP A 251 -15.19 -2.80 -4.01
N VAL A 252 -13.98 -2.47 -3.56
CA VAL A 252 -13.35 -1.15 -3.67
C VAL A 252 -11.88 -1.31 -4.04
N ILE A 253 -11.38 -0.50 -4.98
CA ILE A 253 -9.96 -0.42 -5.32
C ILE A 253 -9.30 0.73 -4.54
N GLY A 254 -8.23 0.42 -3.82
CA GLY A 254 -7.36 1.38 -3.18
C GLY A 254 -6.15 1.72 -4.02
N LEU A 255 -5.76 3.00 -4.05
CA LEU A 255 -4.52 3.43 -4.67
C LEU A 255 -3.58 4.01 -3.61
N ASP A 256 -2.38 3.42 -3.52
CA ASP A 256 -1.29 3.99 -2.75
C ASP A 256 -0.53 4.93 -3.69
N TYR A 257 -0.60 6.22 -3.38
CA TYR A 257 -0.10 7.28 -4.26
C TYR A 257 0.68 8.32 -3.44
N TYR A 258 1.96 8.37 -3.74
CA TYR A 258 2.93 9.24 -3.11
C TYR A 258 3.55 10.19 -4.14
N PRO A 259 4.26 11.24 -3.70
CA PRO A 259 5.03 12.10 -4.59
C PRO A 259 5.95 11.33 -5.56
N GLY A 260 6.47 10.17 -5.13
CA GLY A 260 7.34 9.29 -5.91
C GLY A 260 6.65 8.16 -6.68
N SER A 261 5.32 8.15 -6.82
CA SER A 261 4.61 7.07 -7.54
C SER A 261 4.65 7.20 -9.06
N GLU A 262 5.06 8.34 -9.62
CA GLU A 262 5.22 8.48 -11.07
C GLU A 262 6.69 8.71 -11.40
N HIS A 263 7.21 7.88 -12.30
CA HIS A 263 8.63 7.67 -12.54
C HIS A 263 9.00 7.96 -13.98
N VAL A 264 10.23 8.43 -14.15
CA VAL A 264 10.97 8.36 -15.41
C VAL A 264 12.00 7.26 -15.32
N ILE A 265 12.12 6.46 -16.38
CA ILE A 265 13.19 5.48 -16.53
C ILE A 265 14.28 6.06 -17.44
N LEU A 266 15.50 6.07 -16.92
CA LEU A 266 16.70 6.55 -17.61
C LEU A 266 17.58 5.36 -18.06
N PRO A 267 18.37 5.53 -19.14
CA PRO A 267 19.38 4.56 -19.55
C PRO A 267 20.38 4.22 -18.43
N PRO A 268 21.01 3.03 -18.48
CA PRO A 268 21.93 2.56 -17.44
C PRO A 268 23.22 3.41 -17.33
N GLU A 269 23.49 4.29 -18.30
CA GLU A 269 24.59 5.25 -18.23
C GLU A 269 24.28 6.47 -17.35
N ALA A 270 23.01 6.70 -17.01
CA ALA A 270 22.63 7.75 -16.08
C ALA A 270 23.15 7.43 -14.66
N PRO A 271 23.40 8.45 -13.81
CA PRO A 271 23.70 8.18 -12.41
C PRO A 271 22.55 7.44 -11.74
N ALA A 272 22.86 6.57 -10.78
CA ALA A 272 21.85 5.97 -9.93
C ALA A 272 21.23 7.04 -9.02
N HIS A 273 19.93 6.95 -8.81
CA HIS A 273 19.19 7.84 -7.94
C HIS A 273 19.10 7.24 -6.52
N PRO A 274 19.24 8.02 -5.44
CA PRO A 274 19.17 7.47 -4.07
C PRO A 274 17.84 6.79 -3.71
N GLY A 275 16.75 7.18 -4.39
CA GLY A 275 15.43 6.57 -4.24
C GLY A 275 15.15 5.43 -5.22
N ASP A 276 16.11 5.03 -6.05
CA ASP A 276 16.04 3.81 -6.84
C ASP A 276 16.58 2.65 -6.02
N TRP A 277 15.67 1.92 -5.37
CA TRP A 277 16.01 0.74 -4.57
C TRP A 277 16.15 -0.54 -5.42
N GLY A 278 15.95 -0.43 -6.73
CA GLY A 278 16.05 -1.56 -7.65
C GLY A 278 17.48 -2.07 -7.77
N ARG A 279 17.61 -3.37 -8.08
CA ARG A 279 18.88 -4.04 -8.40
C ARG A 279 19.08 -4.26 -9.90
N ARG A 280 18.16 -3.76 -10.72
CA ARG A 280 18.25 -3.84 -12.17
C ARG A 280 19.36 -2.92 -12.66
N GLY A 281 20.16 -3.44 -13.60
CA GLY A 281 21.29 -2.72 -14.21
C GLY A 281 20.98 -2.18 -15.60
N ASP A 282 19.76 -2.34 -16.09
CA ASP A 282 19.34 -1.95 -17.44
C ASP A 282 18.55 -0.63 -17.50
N TYR A 283 18.22 -0.04 -16.35
CA TYR A 283 17.68 1.32 -16.23
C TYR A 283 17.88 1.87 -14.81
N HIS A 284 17.64 3.18 -14.65
CA HIS A 284 17.50 3.83 -13.35
C HIS A 284 16.15 4.54 -13.20
N LEU A 285 15.57 4.52 -12.00
CA LEU A 285 14.33 5.21 -11.67
C LEU A 285 14.58 6.58 -11.06
N TYR A 286 13.87 7.58 -11.58
CA TYR A 286 13.77 8.90 -10.98
C TYR A 286 12.30 9.30 -10.88
N PRO A 287 11.91 10.13 -9.90
CA PRO A 287 10.60 10.76 -9.91
C PRO A 287 10.38 11.55 -11.19
N ASP A 288 9.18 11.47 -11.76
CA ASP A 288 8.81 12.26 -12.91
C ASP A 288 8.69 13.74 -12.49
N PRO A 289 9.47 14.67 -13.09
CA PRO A 289 9.34 16.09 -12.79
C PRO A 289 8.03 16.71 -13.29
N GLN A 290 7.29 16.02 -14.15
CA GLN A 290 6.01 16.48 -14.71
C GLN A 290 4.98 15.34 -14.69
N PRO A 291 4.63 14.85 -13.49
CA PRO A 291 3.79 13.68 -13.35
C PRO A 291 2.37 13.99 -13.86
N PRO A 292 1.71 13.05 -14.57
CA PRO A 292 0.34 13.23 -15.02
C PRO A 292 -0.67 13.49 -13.89
N GLY A 293 -0.39 13.05 -12.66
CA GLY A 293 -1.15 13.35 -11.46
C GLY A 293 -2.13 12.26 -11.03
N LEU A 294 -2.55 12.35 -9.77
CA LEU A 294 -3.47 11.41 -9.13
C LEU A 294 -4.84 11.40 -9.81
N ALA A 295 -5.36 12.56 -10.25
CA ALA A 295 -6.68 12.64 -10.88
C ALA A 295 -6.76 11.78 -12.14
N ARG A 296 -5.71 11.83 -12.97
CA ARG A 296 -5.61 11.00 -14.18
C ARG A 296 -5.54 9.53 -13.81
N THR A 297 -4.72 9.17 -12.82
CA THR A 297 -4.56 7.79 -12.37
C THR A 297 -5.88 7.22 -11.83
N LEU A 298 -6.61 7.97 -10.99
CA LEU A 298 -7.95 7.61 -10.53
C LEU A 298 -8.93 7.38 -11.70
N LEU A 299 -8.92 8.25 -12.70
CA LEU A 299 -9.80 8.11 -13.86
C LEU A 299 -9.45 6.88 -14.72
N GLU A 300 -8.17 6.57 -14.88
CA GLU A 300 -7.73 5.37 -15.60
C GLU A 300 -8.20 4.09 -14.89
N TYR A 301 -8.02 4.00 -13.56
CA TYR A 301 -8.52 2.87 -12.77
C TYR A 301 -10.05 2.78 -12.79
N HIS A 302 -10.76 3.90 -12.65
CA HIS A 302 -12.22 3.90 -12.70
C HIS A 302 -12.75 3.51 -14.08
N ALA A 303 -12.16 4.03 -15.16
CA ALA A 303 -12.52 3.67 -16.53
C ALA A 303 -12.23 2.19 -16.83
N ARG A 304 -11.12 1.66 -16.29
CA ARG A 304 -10.75 0.25 -16.47
C ARG A 304 -11.75 -0.65 -15.74
N TYR A 305 -12.00 -0.46 -14.45
CA TYR A 305 -12.73 -1.44 -13.64
C TYR A 305 -14.21 -1.11 -13.39
N GLY A 306 -14.60 0.16 -13.45
CA GLY A 306 -15.94 0.61 -13.10
C GLY A 306 -16.27 0.50 -11.60
N LEU A 307 -15.27 0.21 -10.76
CA LEU A 307 -15.43 0.03 -9.32
C LEU A 307 -15.23 1.35 -8.57
N PRO A 308 -15.80 1.48 -7.35
CA PRO A 308 -15.46 2.55 -6.43
C PRO A 308 -13.96 2.53 -6.08
N LEU A 309 -13.40 3.71 -5.88
CA LEU A 309 -11.99 3.92 -5.57
C LEU A 309 -11.82 4.56 -4.19
N TYR A 310 -10.64 4.45 -3.59
CA TYR A 310 -10.20 5.33 -2.52
C TYR A 310 -8.68 5.54 -2.60
N VAL A 311 -8.17 6.65 -2.08
CA VAL A 311 -6.72 6.82 -1.90
C VAL A 311 -6.35 6.12 -0.61
N ALA A 312 -5.72 4.96 -0.75
CA ALA A 312 -5.59 4.01 0.34
C ALA A 312 -4.39 4.32 1.23
N GLU A 313 -3.32 4.88 0.65
CA GLU A 313 -2.21 5.53 1.36
C GLU A 313 -1.71 6.74 0.58
N THR A 314 -1.41 7.80 1.31
CA THR A 314 -0.65 8.94 0.79
C THR A 314 -0.08 9.76 1.94
N SER A 315 1.08 10.37 1.70
CA SER A 315 1.66 11.40 2.56
C SER A 315 2.85 12.04 1.84
N THR A 316 3.53 12.93 2.55
CA THR A 316 4.81 13.51 2.15
C THR A 316 5.57 13.89 3.42
N ASP A 317 6.89 13.90 3.34
CA ASP A 317 7.74 14.28 4.46
C ASP A 317 8.04 15.82 4.49
N THR A 318 7.70 16.55 3.43
CA THR A 318 7.78 18.02 3.32
C THR A 318 6.47 18.62 2.82
N GLN A 319 6.28 19.94 2.96
CA GLN A 319 5.15 20.67 2.36
C GLN A 319 3.75 20.03 2.57
N ARG A 320 3.51 19.40 3.74
CA ARG A 320 2.30 18.63 4.05
C ARG A 320 0.99 19.37 3.76
N GLU A 321 0.93 20.67 4.10
CA GLU A 321 -0.23 21.50 3.79
C GLU A 321 -0.47 21.61 2.26
N ALA A 322 0.59 21.85 1.48
CA ALA A 322 0.48 21.93 0.02
C ALA A 322 0.05 20.58 -0.57
N TRP A 323 0.58 19.47 -0.06
CA TRP A 323 0.18 18.12 -0.48
C TRP A 323 -1.29 17.83 -0.16
N LEU A 324 -1.78 18.20 1.03
CA LEU A 324 -3.20 18.03 1.39
C LEU A 324 -4.12 18.82 0.45
N ARG A 325 -3.78 20.08 0.15
CA ARG A 325 -4.53 20.91 -0.79
C ARG A 325 -4.52 20.31 -2.20
N TRP A 326 -3.36 19.84 -2.65
CA TRP A 326 -3.19 19.16 -3.93
C TRP A 326 -4.02 17.88 -4.02
N LEU A 327 -3.88 16.99 -3.04
CA LEU A 327 -4.63 15.74 -2.91
C LEU A 327 -6.14 15.99 -2.99
N GLY A 328 -6.65 16.95 -2.20
CA GLY A 328 -8.07 17.32 -2.24
C GLY A 328 -8.51 17.81 -3.62
N SER A 329 -7.67 18.59 -4.31
CA SER A 329 -7.97 19.10 -5.65
C SER A 329 -7.98 18.00 -6.73
N GLU A 330 -7.08 17.01 -6.64
CA GLU A 330 -7.00 15.89 -7.58
C GLU A 330 -8.18 14.93 -7.42
N ILE A 331 -8.53 14.59 -6.17
CA ILE A 331 -9.71 13.77 -5.86
C ILE A 331 -10.98 14.45 -6.38
N LEU A 332 -11.11 15.76 -6.14
CA LEU A 332 -12.25 16.53 -6.60
C LEU A 332 -12.31 16.59 -8.13
N SER A 333 -11.18 16.74 -8.80
CA SER A 333 -11.06 16.71 -10.26
C SER A 333 -11.53 15.37 -10.85
N ALA A 334 -11.09 14.24 -10.28
CA ALA A 334 -11.51 12.91 -10.70
C ALA A 334 -13.01 12.69 -10.45
N ARG A 335 -13.54 13.09 -9.29
CA ARG A 335 -14.97 12.98 -8.96
C ARG A 335 -15.85 13.79 -9.91
N ARG A 336 -15.44 15.01 -10.29
CA ARG A 336 -16.15 15.84 -11.28
C ARG A 336 -16.23 15.18 -12.66
N GLN A 337 -15.24 14.36 -12.99
CA GLN A 337 -15.17 13.62 -14.25
C GLN A 337 -15.86 12.24 -14.16
N GLY A 338 -16.50 11.93 -13.03
CA GLY A 338 -17.35 10.75 -12.86
C GLY A 338 -16.73 9.62 -12.03
N ALA A 339 -15.48 9.74 -11.58
CA ALA A 339 -14.87 8.70 -10.75
C ALA A 339 -15.51 8.62 -9.36
N ALA A 340 -15.91 7.40 -8.95
CA ALA A 340 -16.50 7.15 -7.64
C ALA A 340 -15.44 7.01 -6.54
N VAL A 341 -14.79 8.11 -6.13
CA VAL A 341 -13.72 8.11 -5.10
C VAL A 341 -14.31 8.27 -3.69
N LEU A 342 -14.36 7.22 -2.89
CA LEU A 342 -15.05 7.15 -1.59
C LEU A 342 -14.32 7.85 -0.44
N GLY A 343 -12.99 7.95 -0.49
CA GLY A 343 -12.23 8.53 0.62
C GLY A 343 -10.73 8.61 0.35
N ALA A 344 -10.00 9.13 1.34
CA ALA A 344 -8.54 9.18 1.34
C ALA A 344 -7.94 8.99 2.73
N THR A 345 -6.82 8.28 2.80
CA THR A 345 -6.08 7.99 4.03
C THR A 345 -4.76 8.73 4.07
N TRP A 346 -4.53 9.54 5.09
CA TRP A 346 -3.17 10.00 5.39
C TRP A 346 -2.37 8.89 6.06
N TRP A 347 -1.28 8.45 5.42
CA TRP A 347 -0.44 7.36 5.88
C TRP A 347 1.00 7.81 6.06
N PRO A 348 1.57 7.80 7.28
CA PRO A 348 1.02 7.28 8.53
C PRO A 348 0.52 8.37 9.51
N LEU A 349 -0.15 7.95 10.59
CA LEU A 349 -0.54 8.77 11.73
C LEU A 349 0.68 9.35 12.42
N PHE A 350 1.70 8.52 12.68
CA PHE A 350 2.99 8.91 13.22
C PHE A 350 4.11 8.35 12.35
N ASP A 351 5.30 8.97 12.40
CA ASP A 351 6.41 8.60 11.54
C ASP A 351 6.72 7.10 11.54
N HIS A 352 7.28 6.60 10.44
CA HIS A 352 7.71 5.20 10.30
C HIS A 352 9.24 5.12 10.20
N VAL A 353 9.81 3.91 10.17
CA VAL A 353 11.27 3.70 10.24
C VAL A 353 11.80 3.06 8.95
N ASP A 354 12.97 3.51 8.48
CA ASP A 354 13.81 2.92 7.41
C ASP A 354 13.20 2.77 5.99
N TRP A 355 11.94 3.15 5.79
CA TRP A 355 11.28 3.15 4.48
C TRP A 355 11.98 4.02 3.42
N HIS A 356 12.77 5.02 3.80
CA HIS A 356 13.61 5.79 2.87
C HIS A 356 14.61 4.92 2.07
N THR A 357 14.87 3.69 2.53
CA THR A 357 15.71 2.69 1.83
C THR A 357 14.90 1.55 1.22
N GLY A 358 13.58 1.64 1.22
CA GLY A 358 12.70 0.52 0.88
C GLY A 358 12.91 -0.67 1.83
N LEU A 359 13.20 -0.43 3.11
CA LEU A 359 13.50 -1.47 4.12
C LEU A 359 14.66 -2.42 3.76
N THR A 360 15.53 -2.01 2.83
CA THR A 360 16.73 -2.79 2.45
C THR A 360 17.87 -2.60 3.44
N ARG A 361 17.84 -1.53 4.24
CA ARG A 361 18.82 -1.23 5.29
C ARG A 361 18.07 -0.89 6.59
N LEU A 362 18.40 -1.63 7.64
CA LEU A 362 17.78 -1.48 8.96
C LEU A 362 18.69 -0.61 9.85
N GLU A 363 18.57 0.70 9.67
CA GLU A 363 19.42 1.72 10.29
C GLU A 363 18.75 2.43 11.48
N GLY A 364 17.46 2.17 11.72
CA GLY A 364 16.67 2.81 12.76
C GLY A 364 16.37 4.27 12.49
N GLN A 365 16.41 4.71 11.22
CA GLN A 365 16.16 6.11 10.88
C GLN A 365 14.66 6.39 10.74
N VAL A 366 14.21 7.41 11.49
CA VAL A 366 12.84 7.93 11.39
C VAL A 366 12.64 8.62 10.04
N CYS A 367 11.60 8.20 9.33
CA CYS A 367 11.12 8.81 8.10
C CYS A 367 9.92 9.70 8.45
N PRO A 368 10.09 11.03 8.43
CA PRO A 368 9.15 11.92 9.06
C PRO A 368 7.96 12.22 8.15
N SER A 369 7.07 11.26 7.94
CA SER A 369 5.86 11.38 7.09
C SER A 369 4.56 11.47 7.90
N GLY A 370 4.64 11.34 9.24
CA GLY A 370 3.49 11.31 10.13
C GLY A 370 2.82 12.67 10.33
N LEU A 371 1.61 12.64 10.91
CA LEU A 371 0.99 13.80 11.57
C LEU A 371 1.53 14.02 12.99
N TYR A 372 2.19 13.00 13.54
CA TYR A 372 2.92 13.05 14.79
C TYR A 372 4.35 12.54 14.59
N HIS A 373 5.33 13.37 14.93
CA HIS A 373 6.72 13.00 14.83
C HIS A 373 7.15 12.07 15.95
N LEU A 374 7.99 11.10 15.60
CA LEU A 374 8.71 10.30 16.58
C LEU A 374 9.92 11.08 17.06
N THR A 375 10.06 11.23 18.37
CA THR A 375 11.29 11.79 18.96
C THR A 375 12.51 10.90 18.67
N PRO A 376 13.75 11.36 18.88
CA PRO A 376 14.93 10.49 18.79
C PRO A 376 14.88 9.27 19.75
N ALA A 377 14.09 9.36 20.82
CA ALA A 377 13.82 8.25 21.72
C ALA A 377 12.65 7.36 21.26
N ILE A 378 12.01 7.68 20.13
CA ILE A 378 10.91 6.98 19.43
C ILE A 378 9.60 6.88 20.22
N HIS A 379 9.66 6.94 21.55
CA HIS A 379 8.48 6.75 22.38
C HIS A 379 7.51 7.93 22.26
N ASP A 380 7.95 9.19 22.26
CA ASP A 380 7.05 10.35 22.28
C ASP A 380 6.49 10.71 20.89
N ARG A 381 5.22 11.15 20.86
CA ARG A 381 4.42 11.51 19.67
C ARG A 381 4.24 13.03 19.62
N GLN A 382 5.14 13.74 18.94
CA GLN A 382 5.09 15.20 18.86
C GLN A 382 4.20 15.65 17.70
N PRO A 383 3.11 16.41 17.92
CA PRO A 383 2.24 16.83 16.83
C PRO A 383 3.01 17.69 15.82
N ASP A 384 2.89 17.34 14.53
CA ASP A 384 3.41 18.17 13.44
C ASP A 384 2.63 19.50 13.39
N PRO A 385 3.29 20.63 13.09
CA PRO A 385 2.61 21.93 12.93
C PRO A 385 1.44 21.95 11.93
N VAL A 386 1.36 20.99 11.01
CA VAL A 386 0.24 20.83 10.07
C VAL A 386 -1.03 20.31 10.75
N LEU A 387 -0.94 19.67 11.92
CA LEU A 387 -2.08 18.97 12.53
C LEU A 387 -3.33 19.86 12.74
N PRO A 388 -3.23 21.13 13.19
CA PRO A 388 -4.38 22.04 13.23
C PRO A 388 -4.99 22.28 11.85
N PHE A 389 -4.16 22.48 10.82
CA PHE A 389 -4.62 22.62 9.44
C PHE A 389 -5.29 21.34 8.93
N PHE A 390 -4.70 20.17 9.16
CA PHE A 390 -5.27 18.86 8.80
C PHE A 390 -6.68 18.70 9.41
N ARG A 391 -6.81 18.98 10.72
CA ARG A 391 -8.10 18.94 11.44
C ARG A 391 -9.16 19.86 10.85
N GLU A 392 -8.76 21.07 10.45
CA GLU A 392 -9.67 22.00 9.80
C GLU A 392 -10.04 21.52 8.39
N PHE A 393 -9.06 21.06 7.63
CA PHE A 393 -9.20 20.61 6.25
C PHE A 393 -10.16 19.42 6.12
N ILE A 394 -10.01 18.38 6.94
CA ILE A 394 -10.85 17.16 6.85
C ILE A 394 -12.32 17.38 7.27
N ARG A 395 -12.60 18.48 7.98
CA ARG A 395 -13.98 18.86 8.37
C ARG A 395 -14.72 19.60 7.25
N GLN A 396 -13.98 20.14 6.29
CA GLN A 396 -14.58 20.83 5.16
C GLN A 396 -15.17 19.78 4.21
N PRO A 397 -16.40 19.99 3.71
CA PRO A 397 -16.88 19.15 2.62
C PRO A 397 -15.92 19.29 1.44
N LEU A 398 -15.70 18.21 0.69
CA LEU A 398 -14.91 18.26 -0.53
C LEU A 398 -15.72 19.02 -1.61
N VAL A 399 -15.78 20.34 -1.50
CA VAL A 399 -16.56 21.22 -2.37
C VAL A 399 -15.72 21.73 -3.54
N PRO A 400 -16.37 22.08 -4.66
CA PRO A 400 -15.76 22.74 -5.80
C PRO A 400 -14.87 23.95 -5.45
N ALA A 401 -13.54 23.80 -5.35
CA ALA A 401 -12.62 24.93 -5.45
C ALA A 401 -12.43 25.35 -6.92
N SER A 402 -12.12 26.62 -7.16
CA SER A 402 -11.70 27.14 -8.47
C SER A 402 -10.23 26.79 -8.71
N GLU A 403 -10.00 26.06 -9.81
CA GLU A 403 -8.74 25.50 -10.33
C GLU A 403 -8.05 24.40 -9.49
N PRO A 404 -7.46 23.37 -10.12
CA PRO A 404 -6.64 22.36 -9.43
C PRO A 404 -5.39 23.01 -8.83
N ALA A 405 -4.96 22.55 -7.66
CA ALA A 405 -3.69 23.03 -7.11
C ALA A 405 -2.53 22.44 -7.94
N PRO A 406 -1.42 23.17 -8.13
CA PRO A 406 -0.24 22.60 -8.78
C PRO A 406 0.34 21.47 -7.93
N VAL A 407 0.95 20.47 -8.58
CA VAL A 407 1.74 19.44 -7.90
C VAL A 407 2.84 20.15 -7.10
N PRO A 408 2.97 19.91 -5.78
CA PRO A 408 4.01 20.57 -5.01
C PRO A 408 5.40 20.08 -5.47
N GLN A 409 6.19 20.99 -6.06
CA GLN A 409 7.44 20.63 -6.75
C GLN A 409 8.54 20.08 -5.82
N ASP A 410 8.50 20.41 -4.52
CA ASP A 410 9.43 19.87 -3.52
C ASP A 410 8.74 18.99 -2.46
N ALA A 411 7.59 18.38 -2.79
CA ALA A 411 6.98 17.32 -1.98
C ALA A 411 7.68 15.96 -2.13
N LEU A 412 8.77 15.89 -2.92
CA LEU A 412 9.65 14.74 -3.07
C LEU A 412 10.86 14.87 -2.15
N PRO A 413 10.91 14.23 -0.97
CA PRO A 413 11.89 14.69 0.00
C PRO A 413 12.82 13.60 0.55
N PHE A 414 12.59 12.32 0.22
CA PHE A 414 13.52 11.22 0.48
C PHE A 414 14.89 11.37 -0.23
N LEU A 415 15.04 12.38 -1.09
CA LEU A 415 16.21 12.58 -1.97
C LEU A 415 17.01 13.83 -1.62
N SER A 416 16.38 14.82 -0.99
CA SER A 416 17.04 16.10 -0.70
C SER A 416 18.00 16.02 0.49
N ARG A 417 17.95 14.95 1.29
CA ARG A 417 18.76 14.78 2.51
C ARG A 417 19.93 13.80 2.39
N ALA A 418 20.14 13.19 1.22
CA ALA A 418 21.21 12.22 1.05
C ALA A 418 22.63 12.84 1.12
N ASP A 419 22.81 14.16 0.93
CA ASP A 419 24.13 14.79 1.00
C ASP A 419 24.07 16.22 1.56
N ALA A 420 24.10 16.35 2.89
CA ALA A 420 24.78 17.48 3.50
C ALA A 420 25.95 16.90 4.31
N PRO A 421 27.21 17.02 3.85
CA PRO A 421 28.33 16.60 4.68
C PRO A 421 28.22 17.33 6.00
N ARG A 422 28.16 16.57 7.11
CA ARG A 422 28.31 17.14 8.44
C ARG A 422 29.65 17.86 8.44
N SER A 423 29.61 19.19 8.39
CA SER A 423 30.79 20.01 8.63
C SER A 423 31.29 19.63 10.02
N SER A 424 32.43 18.96 10.06
CA SER A 424 33.16 18.74 11.29
C SER A 424 33.60 20.10 11.82
N SER A 425 33.12 20.43 13.01
CA SER A 425 33.69 21.43 13.89
C SER A 425 34.13 20.74 15.17
#